data_AF-A0A3A8KB83-F1
#
_entry.id   AF-A0A3A8KB83-F1
#
_cell.length_a   1.000
_cell.length_b   1.000
_cell.length_c   1.000
_cell.angle_alpha   90.00
_cell.angle_beta   90.00
_cell.angle_gamma   90.00
#
_symmetry.space_group_name_H-M   'P 1'
#
loop_
_entity.id
_entity.type
_entity.pdbx_description
1 polymer ?
#
loop_
_entity_poly.entity_id
_entity_poly.type
_entity_poly.pdbx_seq_one_letter_code
_entity_poly.pdbx_strand_id
1 'polypeptide(L)'
;MKQTRGLAVAVAVITLLTGAPDVQARGTVPSDADAKVTFASGAAVRCGDTLTEHTRLTHDLSCPSSAPFALRLDGEGIVLDLGGYTIRRTGPENEDSQGIVVDNGRMVRNGTVQGFGRGIITSSFSNARNLRLHELAILDNHSAIYSQSETNFLITQCRLSGNAWGLSSEFSASTGLFDVRNSIFTHNGTAMAADFHHIDVIDSTFTSNGIVINCFGGSFRIRESTLAWNDAVGRMQLDFGGPYTCTEMRFENSLLANNAAFAPAIRPVWETVRLVMIDTLAISNGLGLQVAAETVYLDGNTFHDNAGGLTLSDLATAEPVPLTGIVRGNQFLRNDGDGLRVTPPSTPTVLDNVALGNTGFGIYAPTAFDGGGNVARDNAAGGCVGVICSPY
;
A
#
# COMPACT_ATOMS: atom_id res chain seq x y z
N MET A 1 -18.72 -9.17 -38.64
CA MET A 1 -18.18 -10.28 -37.82
C MET A 1 -16.70 -10.42 -38.12
N LYS A 2 -15.84 -9.77 -37.33
CA LYS A 2 -14.38 -9.86 -37.44
C LYS A 2 -13.89 -10.70 -36.27
N GLN A 3 -13.28 -11.84 -36.58
CA GLN A 3 -12.63 -12.71 -35.60
C GLN A 3 -11.36 -12.01 -35.07
N THR A 4 -11.41 -11.55 -33.83
CA THR A 4 -10.24 -11.20 -33.03
C THR A 4 -9.57 -12.49 -32.58
N ARG A 5 -8.39 -12.77 -33.14
CA ARG A 5 -7.47 -13.80 -32.64
C ARG A 5 -6.90 -13.30 -31.31
N GLY A 6 -7.30 -13.93 -30.22
CA GLY A 6 -6.68 -13.74 -28.90
C GLY A 6 -5.26 -14.29 -28.93
N LEU A 7 -4.29 -13.39 -28.83
CA LEU A 7 -2.91 -13.72 -28.51
C LEU A 7 -2.84 -13.85 -26.99
N ALA A 8 -2.89 -15.07 -26.47
CA ALA A 8 -2.58 -15.34 -25.07
C ALA A 8 -1.08 -15.07 -24.87
N VAL A 9 -0.75 -13.91 -24.29
CA VAL A 9 0.60 -13.63 -23.80
C VAL A 9 0.75 -14.41 -22.50
N ALA A 10 1.11 -15.69 -22.63
CA ALA A 10 1.73 -16.41 -21.54
C ALA A 10 3.13 -15.79 -21.35
N VAL A 11 3.24 -14.74 -20.52
CA VAL A 11 4.54 -14.34 -19.98
C VAL A 11 4.96 -15.48 -19.06
N ALA A 12 5.78 -16.36 -19.61
CA ALA A 12 6.57 -17.29 -18.83
C ALA A 12 7.51 -16.44 -17.96
N VAL A 13 7.10 -16.21 -16.70
CA VAL A 13 8.01 -15.84 -15.60
C VAL A 13 8.85 -17.08 -15.30
N ILE A 14 9.76 -17.41 -16.21
CA ILE A 14 10.75 -18.45 -16.05
C ILE A 14 12.09 -17.72 -16.02
N THR A 15 12.86 -17.98 -14.96
CA THR A 15 14.23 -17.49 -14.66
C THR A 15 14.39 -16.07 -14.10
N LEU A 16 14.11 -15.93 -12.80
CA LEU A 16 14.98 -15.24 -11.81
C LEU A 16 14.81 -15.87 -10.40
N LEU A 17 14.66 -17.19 -10.33
CA LEU A 17 14.69 -18.00 -9.09
C LEU A 17 16.08 -18.62 -8.87
N THR A 18 17.16 -17.91 -9.20
CA THR A 18 18.47 -18.22 -8.61
C THR A 18 18.48 -17.52 -7.27
N GLY A 19 18.35 -18.32 -6.21
CA GLY A 19 18.09 -17.87 -4.83
C GLY A 19 18.81 -16.58 -4.44
N ALA A 20 18.01 -15.56 -4.11
CA ALA A 20 18.46 -14.56 -3.17
C ALA A 20 18.88 -15.31 -1.90
N PRO A 21 20.07 -15.03 -1.33
CA PRO A 21 20.50 -15.70 -0.10
C PRO A 21 19.47 -15.43 1.01
N ASP A 22 19.14 -16.47 1.80
CA ASP A 22 18.27 -16.46 3.00
C ASP A 22 18.67 -15.45 4.10
N VAL A 23 19.61 -14.54 3.81
CA VAL A 23 20.25 -13.63 4.76
C VAL A 23 19.41 -12.37 5.00
N GLN A 24 18.40 -12.06 4.17
CA GLN A 24 17.51 -10.88 4.38
C GLN A 24 16.21 -11.17 5.14
N ALA A 25 15.85 -12.44 5.40
CA ALA A 25 14.70 -12.81 6.23
C ALA A 25 14.93 -12.64 7.76
N ARG A 26 16.04 -12.02 8.17
CA ARG A 26 16.40 -11.85 9.59
C ARG A 26 15.67 -10.66 10.22
N GLY A 27 14.43 -10.90 10.63
CA GLY A 27 13.70 -9.99 11.51
C GLY A 27 12.39 -10.54 12.07
N THR A 28 11.94 -11.72 11.67
CA THR A 28 10.69 -12.30 12.19
C THR A 28 10.92 -12.85 13.60
N VAL A 29 10.69 -12.02 14.60
CA VAL A 29 10.37 -12.49 15.96
C VAL A 29 9.28 -13.56 15.81
N PRO A 30 9.44 -14.76 16.41
CA PRO A 30 8.42 -15.78 16.37
C PRO A 30 7.07 -15.21 16.77
N SER A 31 6.08 -15.40 15.90
CA SER A 31 4.73 -14.90 16.09
C SER A 31 4.13 -15.49 17.36
N ASP A 32 3.86 -14.64 18.35
CA ASP A 32 3.06 -15.00 19.53
C ASP A 32 1.56 -15.18 19.21
N ALA A 33 1.16 -15.15 17.92
CA ALA A 33 -0.23 -15.36 17.50
C ALA A 33 -0.74 -16.70 17.99
N ASP A 34 0.11 -17.72 18.00
CA ASP A 34 -0.26 -19.08 18.37
C ASP A 34 -0.07 -19.35 19.86
N ALA A 35 0.27 -18.33 20.66
CA ALA A 35 0.42 -18.48 22.10
C ALA A 35 -0.87 -19.09 22.67
N LYS A 36 -0.70 -20.18 23.43
CA LYS A 36 -1.82 -20.87 24.05
C LYS A 36 -2.41 -19.97 25.13
N VAL A 37 -3.66 -19.61 24.95
CA VAL A 37 -4.45 -18.82 25.90
C VAL A 37 -5.52 -19.71 26.51
N THR A 38 -5.78 -19.55 27.80
CA THR A 38 -6.93 -20.21 28.45
C THR A 38 -8.17 -19.37 28.18
N PHE A 39 -9.10 -19.92 27.41
CA PHE A 39 -10.38 -19.27 27.13
C PHE A 39 -11.38 -19.56 28.23
N ALA A 40 -12.16 -18.54 28.60
CA ALA A 40 -13.27 -18.74 29.50
C ALA A 40 -14.31 -19.67 28.85
N SER A 41 -14.63 -20.77 29.53
CA SER A 41 -15.68 -21.70 29.12
C SER A 41 -16.93 -21.42 29.96
N GLY A 42 -18.06 -21.11 29.34
CA GLY A 42 -19.35 -21.19 30.02
C GLY A 42 -20.42 -20.20 29.59
N ALA A 43 -20.06 -19.01 29.11
CA ALA A 43 -21.03 -18.05 28.60
C ALA A 43 -21.14 -18.14 27.07
N ALA A 44 -22.35 -18.31 26.57
CA ALA A 44 -22.62 -18.19 25.14
C ALA A 44 -22.57 -16.70 24.76
N VAL A 45 -21.54 -16.30 24.01
CA VAL A 45 -21.37 -14.95 23.48
C VAL A 45 -22.55 -14.58 22.60
N ARG A 46 -23.05 -13.36 22.75
CA ARG A 46 -24.16 -12.76 22.00
C ARG A 46 -23.77 -11.41 21.44
N CYS A 47 -24.53 -10.94 20.46
CA CYS A 47 -24.38 -9.59 19.94
C CYS A 47 -24.64 -8.55 21.03
N GLY A 48 -23.79 -7.53 21.10
CA GLY A 48 -23.81 -6.48 22.12
C GLY A 48 -23.02 -6.81 23.39
N ASP A 49 -22.44 -8.01 23.48
CA ASP A 49 -21.65 -8.39 24.65
C ASP A 49 -20.36 -7.57 24.73
N THR A 50 -20.01 -7.22 25.97
CA THR A 50 -18.68 -6.69 26.32
C THR A 50 -17.88 -7.80 26.96
N LEU A 51 -16.75 -8.14 26.34
CA LEU A 51 -15.86 -9.21 26.76
C LEU A 51 -14.72 -8.62 27.59
N THR A 52 -14.53 -9.15 28.78
CA THR A 52 -13.48 -8.73 29.73
C THR A 52 -12.45 -9.83 30.00
N GLU A 53 -12.59 -10.97 29.34
CA GLU A 53 -11.69 -12.13 29.45
C GLU A 53 -11.44 -12.76 28.08
N HIS A 54 -10.41 -13.60 27.99
CA HIS A 54 -10.10 -14.34 26.76
C HIS A 54 -11.31 -15.18 26.33
N THR A 55 -11.77 -14.94 25.12
CA THR A 55 -13.03 -15.49 24.63
C THR A 55 -12.83 -16.17 23.29
N ARG A 56 -13.42 -17.36 23.14
CA ARG A 56 -13.50 -18.05 21.86
C ARG A 56 -14.96 -18.20 21.43
N LEU A 57 -15.29 -17.78 20.22
CA LEU A 57 -16.62 -18.02 19.67
C LEU A 57 -16.85 -19.50 19.39
N THR A 58 -18.10 -19.92 19.59
CA THR A 58 -18.56 -21.30 19.39
C THR A 58 -19.63 -21.42 18.31
N HIS A 59 -20.07 -20.30 17.75
CA HIS A 59 -21.08 -20.21 16.71
C HIS A 59 -21.02 -18.84 16.03
N ASP A 60 -21.65 -18.73 14.86
CA ASP A 60 -21.82 -17.46 14.16
C ASP A 60 -22.71 -16.48 14.94
N LEU A 61 -22.40 -15.19 14.86
CA LEU A 61 -23.22 -14.12 15.41
C LEU A 61 -23.88 -13.33 14.28
N SER A 62 -25.21 -13.24 14.32
CA SER A 62 -26.02 -12.42 13.40
C SER A 62 -26.54 -11.19 14.14
N CYS A 63 -25.85 -10.06 14.01
CA CYS A 63 -26.06 -8.89 14.85
C CYS A 63 -26.94 -7.85 14.15
N PRO A 64 -28.05 -7.40 14.76
CA PRO A 64 -28.87 -6.34 14.19
C PRO A 64 -28.11 -5.03 14.06
N SER A 65 -28.39 -4.28 13.00
CA SER A 65 -27.81 -2.97 12.70
C SER A 65 -28.08 -1.85 13.75
N SER A 66 -28.86 -2.12 14.81
CA SER A 66 -29.38 -1.13 15.77
C SER A 66 -28.65 -1.07 17.12
N ALA A 67 -27.76 -2.02 17.43
CA ALA A 67 -26.95 -1.98 18.64
C ALA A 67 -25.58 -1.36 18.30
N PRO A 68 -24.96 -0.55 19.19
CA PRO A 68 -23.84 0.31 18.78
C PRO A 68 -22.65 -0.50 18.26
N PHE A 69 -22.49 -1.75 18.72
CA PHE A 69 -21.47 -2.69 18.26
C PHE A 69 -21.96 -4.14 18.30
N ALA A 70 -21.33 -5.03 17.53
CA ALA A 70 -21.57 -6.47 17.61
C ALA A 70 -20.87 -7.10 18.82
N LEU A 71 -19.59 -6.76 19.07
CA LEU A 71 -18.86 -7.14 20.28
C LEU A 71 -17.94 -5.98 20.72
N ARG A 72 -17.67 -5.90 22.01
CA ARG A 72 -16.72 -4.95 22.60
C ARG A 72 -15.66 -5.67 23.43
N LEU A 73 -14.38 -5.33 23.27
CA LEU A 73 -13.26 -5.88 24.02
C LEU A 73 -12.73 -4.86 25.03
N ASP A 74 -13.11 -5.04 26.29
CA ASP A 74 -12.82 -4.10 27.39
C ASP A 74 -12.00 -4.74 28.53
N GLY A 75 -11.50 -5.96 28.32
CA GLY A 75 -10.51 -6.57 29.22
C GLY A 75 -9.09 -6.23 28.80
N GLU A 76 -8.22 -5.90 29.76
CA GLU A 76 -6.80 -5.66 29.50
C GLU A 76 -6.13 -6.93 28.94
N GLY A 77 -5.51 -6.80 27.77
CA GLY A 77 -4.69 -7.87 27.21
C GLY A 77 -5.49 -9.09 26.73
N ILE A 78 -6.81 -8.99 26.60
CA ILE A 78 -7.63 -10.13 26.20
C ILE A 78 -7.49 -10.46 24.71
N VAL A 79 -7.82 -11.71 24.38
CA VAL A 79 -7.79 -12.25 23.03
C VAL A 79 -9.20 -12.69 22.70
N LEU A 80 -9.71 -12.20 21.57
CA LEU A 80 -10.91 -12.72 20.93
C LEU A 80 -10.50 -13.65 19.78
N ASP A 81 -10.77 -14.94 19.95
CA ASP A 81 -10.62 -15.94 18.90
C ASP A 81 -12.01 -16.22 18.30
N LEU A 82 -12.22 -15.88 17.03
CA LEU A 82 -13.49 -16.10 16.38
C LEU A 82 -13.71 -17.59 16.04
N GLY A 83 -12.71 -18.47 16.24
CA GLY A 83 -12.87 -19.92 16.13
C GLY A 83 -13.23 -20.43 14.73
N GLY A 84 -13.03 -19.62 13.69
CA GLY A 84 -13.49 -19.85 12.31
C GLY A 84 -14.93 -19.38 12.05
N TYR A 85 -15.61 -18.82 13.04
CA TYR A 85 -17.00 -18.32 12.93
C TYR A 85 -17.07 -16.90 12.38
N THR A 86 -18.28 -16.53 11.98
CA THR A 86 -18.60 -15.23 11.38
C THR A 86 -19.39 -14.36 12.34
N ILE A 87 -18.93 -13.12 12.54
CA ILE A 87 -19.73 -12.02 13.07
C ILE A 87 -20.23 -11.21 11.86
N ARG A 88 -21.54 -11.17 11.64
CA ARG A 88 -22.14 -10.46 10.51
C ARG A 88 -23.21 -9.47 10.95
N ARG A 89 -23.27 -8.33 10.28
CA ARG A 89 -24.41 -7.41 10.39
C ARG A 89 -25.64 -8.00 9.71
N THR A 90 -26.81 -7.74 10.28
CA THR A 90 -28.12 -8.03 9.68
C THR A 90 -28.96 -6.75 9.60
N GLY A 91 -29.81 -6.65 8.57
CA GLY A 91 -30.67 -5.50 8.32
C GLY A 91 -30.16 -4.57 7.21
N PRO A 92 -30.70 -3.35 7.09
CA PRO A 92 -30.28 -2.35 6.09
C PRO A 92 -28.87 -1.82 6.38
N GLU A 93 -28.17 -1.37 5.34
CA GLU A 93 -26.86 -0.71 5.49
C GLU A 93 -26.94 0.45 6.50
N ASN A 94 -25.92 0.52 7.35
CA ASN A 94 -25.76 1.55 8.35
C ASN A 94 -24.25 1.83 8.52
N GLU A 95 -23.80 2.99 8.07
CA GLU A 95 -22.39 3.39 8.12
C GLU A 95 -21.89 3.58 9.56
N ASP A 96 -22.80 3.82 10.52
CA ASP A 96 -22.46 3.94 11.94
C ASP A 96 -22.39 2.58 12.66
N SER A 97 -22.73 1.48 11.99
CA SER A 97 -22.70 0.16 12.63
C SER A 97 -21.27 -0.33 12.86
N GLN A 98 -20.99 -0.84 14.06
CA GLN A 98 -19.66 -1.31 14.45
C GLN A 98 -19.66 -2.82 14.63
N GLY A 99 -18.64 -3.51 14.11
CA GLY A 99 -18.43 -4.93 14.31
C GLY A 99 -17.79 -5.18 15.67
N ILE A 100 -16.46 -5.18 15.72
CA ILE A 100 -15.68 -5.40 16.93
C ILE A 100 -15.06 -4.07 17.38
N VAL A 101 -15.47 -3.59 18.55
CA VAL A 101 -14.86 -2.43 19.22
C VAL A 101 -13.77 -2.92 20.16
N VAL A 102 -12.57 -2.33 20.07
CA VAL A 102 -11.43 -2.69 20.93
C VAL A 102 -10.99 -1.49 21.76
N ASP A 103 -11.22 -1.59 23.07
CA ASP A 103 -10.77 -0.57 24.04
C ASP A 103 -9.49 -0.97 24.75
N ASN A 104 -9.41 -2.23 25.20
CA ASN A 104 -8.31 -2.71 26.03
C ASN A 104 -7.77 -4.08 25.59
N GLY A 105 -8.39 -4.70 24.57
CA GLY A 105 -7.97 -5.99 24.03
C GLY A 105 -6.63 -5.93 23.30
N ARG A 106 -5.92 -7.07 23.25
CA ARG A 106 -4.63 -7.17 22.53
C ARG A 106 -4.73 -7.82 21.15
N MET A 107 -5.74 -8.64 20.91
CA MET A 107 -5.80 -9.45 19.69
C MET A 107 -7.22 -9.87 19.30
N VAL A 108 -7.48 -9.85 18.00
CA VAL A 108 -8.62 -10.52 17.35
C VAL A 108 -8.07 -11.47 16.29
N ARG A 109 -8.55 -12.72 16.26
CA ARG A 109 -8.04 -13.71 15.29
C ARG A 109 -9.04 -14.74 14.79
N ASN A 110 -8.69 -15.41 13.70
CA ASN A 110 -9.26 -16.67 13.23
C ASN A 110 -10.79 -16.63 13.01
N GLY A 111 -11.25 -15.92 11.98
CA GLY A 111 -12.66 -15.93 11.58
C GLY A 111 -13.04 -14.78 10.67
N THR A 112 -14.34 -14.45 10.62
CA THR A 112 -14.87 -13.46 9.67
C THR A 112 -15.63 -12.33 10.37
N VAL A 113 -15.41 -11.09 9.93
CA VAL A 113 -16.18 -9.90 10.32
C VAL A 113 -16.75 -9.25 9.06
N GLN A 114 -18.08 -9.15 8.96
CA GLN A 114 -18.72 -8.80 7.70
C GLN A 114 -19.88 -7.80 7.80
N GLY A 115 -19.90 -6.87 6.84
CA GLY A 115 -21.07 -6.09 6.49
C GLY A 115 -21.30 -4.85 7.34
N PHE A 116 -20.37 -4.48 8.22
CA PHE A 116 -20.53 -3.34 9.14
C PHE A 116 -20.12 -2.02 8.47
N GLY A 117 -20.53 -0.91 9.05
CA GLY A 117 -19.92 0.39 8.72
C GLY A 117 -18.44 0.37 9.08
N ARG A 118 -18.11 -0.12 10.28
CA ARG A 118 -16.74 -0.27 10.76
C ARG A 118 -16.54 -1.70 11.25
N GLY A 119 -15.77 -2.50 10.51
CA GLY A 119 -15.54 -3.92 10.80
C GLY A 119 -14.86 -4.12 12.15
N ILE A 120 -13.62 -3.65 12.27
CA ILE A 120 -12.85 -3.64 13.53
C ILE A 120 -12.43 -2.20 13.79
N ILE A 121 -12.71 -1.71 15.00
CA ILE A 121 -12.49 -0.32 15.38
C ILE A 121 -11.82 -0.22 16.75
N THR A 122 -10.84 0.68 16.90
CA THR A 122 -10.40 1.16 18.21
C THR A 122 -11.24 2.38 18.60
N SER A 123 -11.67 2.47 19.85
CA SER A 123 -12.43 3.66 20.30
C SER A 123 -11.51 4.84 20.58
N SER A 124 -12.05 6.07 20.58
CA SER A 124 -11.30 7.29 20.89
C SER A 124 -10.67 7.33 22.29
N PHE A 125 -11.10 6.44 23.19
CA PHE A 125 -10.58 6.30 24.55
C PHE A 125 -9.87 4.96 24.78
N SER A 126 -9.52 4.26 23.69
CA SER A 126 -8.83 2.99 23.74
C SER A 126 -7.44 3.13 24.37
N ASN A 127 -7.11 2.23 25.29
CA ASN A 127 -5.76 2.06 25.80
C ASN A 127 -4.99 0.96 25.04
N ALA A 128 -5.60 0.34 24.04
CA ALA A 128 -4.96 -0.66 23.19
C ALA A 128 -3.90 0.01 22.28
N ARG A 129 -2.70 0.22 22.83
CA ARG A 129 -1.55 0.77 22.09
C ARG A 129 -1.03 -0.18 21.01
N ASN A 130 -1.18 -1.48 21.22
CA ASN A 130 -0.76 -2.50 20.28
C ASN A 130 -1.91 -3.49 20.09
N LEU A 131 -2.45 -3.57 18.88
CA LEU A 131 -3.56 -4.44 18.53
C LEU A 131 -3.14 -5.38 17.40
N ARG A 132 -3.25 -6.68 17.65
CA ARG A 132 -2.93 -7.70 16.67
C ARG A 132 -4.19 -8.25 16.00
N LEU A 133 -4.17 -8.28 14.67
CA LEU A 133 -5.22 -8.85 13.83
C LEU A 133 -4.61 -9.99 13.02
N HIS A 134 -5.14 -11.20 13.16
CA HIS A 134 -4.50 -12.40 12.61
C HIS A 134 -5.48 -13.40 12.03
N GLU A 135 -5.24 -13.88 10.80
CA GLU A 135 -6.10 -14.88 10.14
C GLU A 135 -7.58 -14.46 10.10
N LEU A 136 -7.83 -13.19 9.76
CA LEU A 136 -9.18 -12.63 9.68
C LEU A 136 -9.59 -12.42 8.23
N ALA A 137 -10.85 -12.74 7.93
CA ALA A 137 -11.55 -12.25 6.75
C ALA A 137 -12.41 -11.04 7.15
N ILE A 138 -12.09 -9.85 6.63
CA ILE A 138 -12.82 -8.61 6.93
C ILE A 138 -13.46 -8.12 5.64
N LEU A 139 -14.78 -8.35 5.53
CA LEU A 139 -15.49 -8.39 4.25
C LEU A 139 -16.64 -7.39 4.19
N ASP A 140 -16.78 -6.72 3.04
CA ASP A 140 -17.97 -5.92 2.69
C ASP A 140 -18.36 -4.89 3.75
N ASN A 141 -17.37 -4.32 4.45
CA ASN A 141 -17.59 -3.24 5.40
C ASN A 141 -17.41 -1.90 4.69
N HIS A 142 -17.94 -0.81 5.25
CA HIS A 142 -17.50 0.51 4.75
C HIS A 142 -16.00 0.69 5.04
N SER A 143 -15.57 0.56 6.30
CA SER A 143 -14.17 0.46 6.70
C SER A 143 -13.89 -0.91 7.32
N ALA A 144 -12.93 -1.67 6.78
CA ALA A 144 -12.54 -2.96 7.37
C ALA A 144 -11.86 -2.75 8.72
N ILE A 145 -10.81 -1.93 8.77
CA ILE A 145 -10.11 -1.55 10.00
C ILE A 145 -10.15 -0.03 10.13
N TYR A 146 -10.60 0.46 11.28
CA TYR A 146 -10.77 1.89 11.56
C TYR A 146 -10.10 2.27 12.89
N SER A 147 -9.10 3.14 12.86
CA SER A 147 -8.42 3.62 14.06
C SER A 147 -9.03 4.94 14.56
N GLN A 148 -9.46 5.03 15.82
CA GLN A 148 -9.88 6.32 16.43
C GLN A 148 -8.93 6.82 17.53
N SER A 149 -7.81 6.13 17.72
CA SER A 149 -6.86 6.37 18.81
C SER A 149 -5.42 6.27 18.31
N GLU A 150 -4.46 6.52 19.19
CA GLU A 150 -3.06 6.17 18.95
C GLU A 150 -2.87 4.65 19.09
N THR A 151 -2.77 3.93 17.97
CA THR A 151 -2.68 2.45 17.98
C THR A 151 -1.70 1.94 16.93
N ASN A 152 -0.86 0.99 17.34
CA ASN A 152 -0.03 0.18 16.45
C ASN A 152 -0.76 -1.14 16.13
N PHE A 153 -1.13 -1.31 14.87
CA PHE A 153 -1.73 -2.52 14.35
C PHE A 153 -0.66 -3.45 13.80
N LEU A 154 -0.70 -4.72 14.21
CA LEU A 154 0.00 -5.81 13.52
C LEU A 154 -1.04 -6.67 12.81
N ILE A 155 -1.09 -6.58 11.48
CA ILE A 155 -2.07 -7.26 10.62
C ILE A 155 -1.34 -8.36 9.87
N THR A 156 -1.72 -9.61 10.13
CA THR A 156 -0.99 -10.77 9.63
C THR A 156 -1.93 -11.81 9.05
N GLN A 157 -1.70 -12.25 7.81
CA GLN A 157 -2.49 -13.30 7.16
C GLN A 157 -3.99 -12.98 7.10
N CYS A 158 -4.32 -11.71 6.90
CA CYS A 158 -5.70 -11.25 6.78
C CYS A 158 -6.13 -11.14 5.32
N ARG A 159 -7.43 -11.29 5.07
CA ARG A 159 -8.08 -11.00 3.79
C ARG A 159 -9.06 -9.84 3.97
N LEU A 160 -8.76 -8.70 3.36
CA LEU A 160 -9.60 -7.51 3.36
C LEU A 160 -10.23 -7.35 1.98
N SER A 161 -11.53 -7.56 1.87
CA SER A 161 -12.21 -7.62 0.58
C SER A 161 -13.55 -6.89 0.53
N GLY A 162 -13.83 -6.23 -0.59
CA GLY A 162 -15.13 -5.60 -0.84
C GLY A 162 -15.42 -4.39 0.04
N ASN A 163 -14.41 -3.83 0.73
CA ASN A 163 -14.63 -2.70 1.62
C ASN A 163 -14.52 -1.37 0.87
N ALA A 164 -15.23 -0.33 1.29
CA ALA A 164 -14.96 1.00 0.74
C ALA A 164 -13.53 1.46 1.11
N TRP A 165 -13.10 1.15 2.33
CA TRP A 165 -11.76 1.37 2.87
C TRP A 165 -11.23 0.10 3.54
N GLY A 166 -10.04 -0.36 3.16
CA GLY A 166 -9.36 -1.47 3.83
C GLY A 166 -8.83 -1.03 5.20
N LEU A 167 -7.87 -0.10 5.20
CA LEU A 167 -7.35 0.56 6.40
C LEU A 167 -7.72 2.05 6.37
N SER A 168 -8.22 2.57 7.47
CA SER A 168 -8.63 3.97 7.62
C SER A 168 -8.56 4.41 9.08
N SER A 169 -8.73 5.70 9.33
CA SER A 169 -8.68 6.30 10.65
C SER A 169 -9.60 7.51 10.78
N GLU A 170 -9.79 7.94 12.02
CA GLU A 170 -10.45 9.19 12.34
C GLU A 170 -9.53 10.37 11.97
N PHE A 171 -10.04 11.20 11.07
CA PHE A 171 -9.32 12.33 10.49
C PHE A 171 -8.76 13.25 11.57
N SER A 172 -7.43 13.44 11.55
CA SER A 172 -6.70 14.30 12.50
C SER A 172 -6.86 13.97 13.98
N ALA A 173 -7.40 12.78 14.32
CA ALA A 173 -7.63 12.36 15.70
C ALA A 173 -6.95 11.03 16.05
N SER A 174 -6.31 10.37 15.07
CA SER A 174 -5.65 9.09 15.24
C SER A 174 -4.26 9.11 14.63
N THR A 175 -3.34 8.37 15.24
CA THR A 175 -1.95 8.21 14.80
C THR A 175 -1.49 6.79 15.11
N GLY A 176 -0.33 6.39 14.58
CA GLY A 176 0.30 5.11 14.91
C GLY A 176 0.90 4.41 13.70
N LEU A 177 0.93 3.09 13.77
CA LEU A 177 1.54 2.23 12.76
C LEU A 177 0.54 1.18 12.28
N PHE A 178 0.46 0.96 10.97
CA PHE A 178 -0.06 -0.29 10.42
C PHE A 178 1.11 -1.13 9.90
N ASP A 179 1.43 -2.23 10.57
CA ASP A 179 2.38 -3.24 10.13
C ASP A 179 1.60 -4.40 9.51
N VAL A 180 1.62 -4.48 8.17
CA VAL A 180 0.83 -5.41 7.37
C VAL A 180 1.73 -6.47 6.76
N ARG A 181 1.45 -7.74 7.05
CA ARG A 181 2.25 -8.87 6.58
C ARG A 181 1.39 -9.95 5.97
N ASN A 182 1.84 -10.54 4.87
CA ASN A 182 1.28 -11.78 4.32
C ASN A 182 -0.24 -11.70 4.12
N SER A 183 -0.73 -10.52 3.76
CA SER A 183 -2.17 -10.20 3.72
C SER A 183 -2.63 -9.88 2.30
N ILE A 184 -3.93 -10.05 2.06
CA ILE A 184 -4.54 -9.88 0.74
C ILE A 184 -5.61 -8.79 0.81
N PHE A 185 -5.48 -7.80 -0.07
CA PHE A 185 -6.42 -6.69 -0.24
C PHE A 185 -7.01 -6.75 -1.63
N THR A 186 -8.33 -6.94 -1.72
CA THR A 186 -8.97 -7.11 -3.02
C THR A 186 -10.36 -6.50 -3.13
N HIS A 187 -10.71 -5.93 -4.28
CA HIS A 187 -12.02 -5.30 -4.49
C HIS A 187 -12.36 -4.21 -3.47
N ASN A 188 -11.36 -3.56 -2.87
CA ASN A 188 -11.61 -2.42 -2.00
C ASN A 188 -11.66 -1.13 -2.83
N GLY A 189 -12.47 -0.16 -2.41
CA GLY A 189 -12.45 1.18 -3.00
C GLY A 189 -11.08 1.82 -2.83
N THR A 190 -10.65 1.98 -1.58
CA THR A 190 -9.27 2.31 -1.21
C THR A 190 -8.71 1.23 -0.28
N ALA A 191 -7.56 0.62 -0.60
CA ALA A 191 -7.01 -0.44 0.24
C ALA A 191 -6.44 0.11 1.56
N MET A 192 -5.69 1.22 1.51
CA MET A 192 -5.05 1.79 2.70
C MET A 192 -5.01 3.32 2.64
N ALA A 193 -5.39 3.97 3.73
CA ALA A 193 -5.18 5.40 3.95
C ALA A 193 -4.24 5.62 5.14
N ALA A 194 -3.22 6.47 4.95
CA ALA A 194 -2.27 6.76 6.02
C ALA A 194 -2.87 7.68 7.09
N ASP A 195 -3.30 8.90 6.74
CA ASP A 195 -3.93 9.86 7.66
C ASP A 195 -3.24 9.91 9.03
N PHE A 196 -1.99 10.41 9.04
CA PHE A 196 -1.08 10.43 10.20
C PHE A 196 -0.52 9.10 10.71
N HIS A 197 -0.78 8.01 9.99
CA HIS A 197 -0.13 6.73 10.27
C HIS A 197 1.11 6.53 9.42
N HIS A 198 2.01 5.72 9.93
CA HIS A 198 3.04 5.06 9.14
C HIS A 198 2.51 3.69 8.74
N ILE A 199 2.65 3.31 7.48
CA ILE A 199 2.18 2.00 7.00
C ILE A 199 3.36 1.24 6.42
N ASP A 200 3.77 0.15 7.08
CA ASP A 200 4.80 -0.78 6.62
C ASP A 200 4.12 -2.06 6.13
N VAL A 201 4.38 -2.42 4.89
CA VAL A 201 3.75 -3.55 4.21
C VAL A 201 4.83 -4.49 3.70
N ILE A 202 4.70 -5.77 4.04
CA ILE A 202 5.61 -6.82 3.60
C ILE A 202 4.84 -8.04 3.08
N ASP A 203 5.35 -8.65 2.02
CA ASP A 203 4.87 -9.94 1.47
C ASP A 203 3.34 -9.96 1.27
N SER A 204 2.77 -8.85 0.80
CA SER A 204 1.32 -8.67 0.69
C SER A 204 0.87 -8.45 -0.74
N THR A 205 -0.38 -8.78 -1.03
CA THR A 205 -0.95 -8.71 -2.38
C THR A 205 -2.14 -7.76 -2.42
N PHE A 206 -2.11 -6.84 -3.37
CA PHE A 206 -3.17 -5.85 -3.63
C PHE A 206 -3.66 -5.99 -5.06
N THR A 207 -4.90 -6.43 -5.24
CA THR A 207 -5.46 -6.63 -6.58
C THR A 207 -6.92 -6.24 -6.73
N SER A 208 -7.27 -5.69 -7.89
CA SER A 208 -8.65 -5.29 -8.20
C SER A 208 -9.20 -4.26 -7.22
N ASN A 209 -8.35 -3.44 -6.60
CA ASN A 209 -8.78 -2.30 -5.80
C ASN A 209 -8.93 -1.07 -6.70
N GLY A 210 -9.73 -0.10 -6.26
CA GLY A 210 -9.75 1.22 -6.89
C GLY A 210 -8.39 1.90 -6.71
N ILE A 211 -8.06 2.27 -5.49
CA ILE A 211 -6.76 2.87 -5.13
C ILE A 211 -6.09 1.99 -4.08
N VAL A 212 -4.81 1.63 -4.25
CA VAL A 212 -4.10 0.88 -3.20
C VAL A 212 -3.69 1.79 -2.06
N ILE A 213 -3.03 2.91 -2.38
CA ILE A 213 -2.40 3.81 -1.42
C ILE A 213 -3.07 5.18 -1.45
N ASN A 214 -3.57 5.65 -0.32
CA ASN A 214 -3.97 7.05 -0.15
C ASN A 214 -3.08 7.70 0.94
N CYS A 215 -2.06 8.43 0.50
CA CYS A 215 -1.09 9.05 1.39
C CYS A 215 -1.40 10.53 1.58
N PHE A 216 -1.76 10.86 2.82
CA PHE A 216 -2.06 12.20 3.30
C PHE A 216 -1.63 12.24 4.78
N GLY A 217 -0.68 13.10 5.12
CA GLY A 217 -0.17 13.30 6.48
C GLY A 217 0.63 12.14 7.09
N GLY A 218 1.10 11.18 6.30
CA GLY A 218 1.80 9.99 6.80
C GLY A 218 2.93 9.51 5.91
N SER A 219 3.23 8.21 5.97
CA SER A 219 4.25 7.56 5.12
C SER A 219 3.90 6.11 4.81
N PHE A 220 4.45 5.61 3.70
CA PHE A 220 4.31 4.21 3.30
C PHE A 220 5.67 3.59 2.99
N ARG A 221 5.85 2.36 3.45
CA ARG A 221 6.94 1.47 3.05
C ARG A 221 6.34 0.15 2.58
N ILE A 222 6.65 -0.24 1.35
CA ILE A 222 6.14 -1.45 0.72
C ILE A 222 7.32 -2.31 0.27
N ARG A 223 7.34 -3.56 0.73
CA ARG A 223 8.46 -4.48 0.54
C ARG A 223 7.97 -5.84 0.09
N GLU A 224 8.67 -6.45 -0.86
CA GLU A 224 8.41 -7.84 -1.28
C GLU A 224 6.93 -8.08 -1.63
N SER A 225 6.24 -7.05 -2.12
CA SER A 225 4.78 -7.05 -2.26
C SER A 225 4.36 -6.86 -3.70
N THR A 226 3.15 -7.30 -4.01
CA THR A 226 2.57 -7.21 -5.36
C THR A 226 1.37 -6.29 -5.37
N LEU A 227 1.44 -5.22 -6.17
CA LEU A 227 0.34 -4.30 -6.42
C LEU A 227 -0.02 -4.40 -7.91
N ALA A 228 -1.08 -5.14 -8.22
CA ALA A 228 -1.42 -5.45 -9.60
C ALA A 228 -2.92 -5.45 -9.93
N TRP A 229 -3.26 -5.04 -11.15
CA TRP A 229 -4.64 -4.94 -11.63
C TRP A 229 -5.52 -4.04 -10.76
N ASN A 230 -4.99 -2.92 -10.28
CA ASN A 230 -5.75 -1.88 -9.57
C ASN A 230 -6.05 -0.72 -10.53
N ASP A 231 -7.09 0.07 -10.25
CA ASP A 231 -7.36 1.27 -11.07
C ASP A 231 -6.21 2.28 -10.91
N ALA A 232 -5.68 2.44 -9.69
CA ALA A 232 -4.47 3.21 -9.42
C ALA A 232 -3.61 2.58 -8.30
N VAL A 233 -2.29 2.68 -8.45
CA VAL A 233 -1.34 2.29 -7.39
C VAL A 233 -1.47 3.22 -6.17
N GLY A 234 -1.46 4.54 -6.38
CA GLY A 234 -1.52 5.45 -5.24
C GLY A 234 -1.93 6.87 -5.58
N ARG A 235 -2.42 7.56 -4.56
CA ARG A 235 -2.65 8.99 -4.52
C ARG A 235 -1.83 9.57 -3.38
N MET A 236 -0.96 10.52 -3.69
CA MET A 236 -0.16 11.25 -2.73
C MET A 236 -0.51 12.72 -2.89
N GLN A 237 -0.78 13.39 -1.78
CA GLN A 237 -1.24 14.78 -1.80
C GLN A 237 -0.25 15.66 -1.05
N LEU A 238 0.11 16.77 -1.70
CA LEU A 238 0.75 17.88 -1.02
C LEU A 238 -0.28 18.72 -0.27
N ASP A 239 0.08 19.12 0.93
CA ASP A 239 -0.65 20.11 1.70
C ASP A 239 0.28 21.29 2.00
N PHE A 240 0.05 22.40 1.29
CA PHE A 240 0.94 23.57 1.29
C PHE A 240 1.09 24.18 2.69
N GLY A 241 2.18 23.83 3.37
CA GLY A 241 2.49 24.33 4.71
C GLY A 241 1.63 23.73 5.82
N GLY A 242 0.83 22.71 5.51
CA GLY A 242 0.02 22.01 6.49
C GLY A 242 0.55 20.59 6.77
N PRO A 243 0.00 19.95 7.81
CA PRO A 243 0.54 18.71 8.34
C PRO A 243 0.23 17.49 7.46
N TYR A 244 -0.50 17.67 6.36
CA TYR A 244 -1.08 16.58 5.60
C TYR A 244 -0.31 16.14 4.35
N THR A 245 0.97 16.51 4.26
CA THR A 245 1.83 16.09 3.15
C THR A 245 2.29 14.64 3.32
N CYS A 246 2.30 13.87 2.22
CA CYS A 246 2.91 12.54 2.22
C CYS A 246 4.44 12.64 2.40
N THR A 247 4.94 12.21 3.55
CA THR A 247 6.33 12.45 3.96
C THR A 247 7.33 11.52 3.27
N GLU A 248 7.00 10.24 3.13
CA GLU A 248 7.83 9.29 2.38
C GLU A 248 6.96 8.25 1.70
N MET A 249 7.27 7.98 0.44
CA MET A 249 6.82 6.82 -0.31
C MET A 249 8.00 5.93 -0.63
N ARG A 250 7.99 4.70 -0.13
CA ARG A 250 9.11 3.76 -0.28
C ARG A 250 8.66 2.41 -0.83
N PHE A 251 9.28 1.98 -1.92
CA PHE A 251 9.13 0.64 -2.50
C PHE A 251 10.47 -0.10 -2.50
N GLU A 252 10.49 -1.36 -2.08
CA GLU A 252 11.67 -2.22 -2.10
C GLU A 252 11.31 -3.60 -2.62
N ASN A 253 12.04 -4.11 -3.61
CA ASN A 253 11.90 -5.47 -4.13
C ASN A 253 10.42 -5.86 -4.40
N SER A 254 9.65 -4.93 -4.97
CA SER A 254 8.20 -5.04 -5.13
C SER A 254 7.80 -5.06 -6.60
N LEU A 255 6.59 -5.56 -6.88
CA LEU A 255 6.01 -5.63 -8.22
C LEU A 255 4.81 -4.67 -8.35
N LEU A 256 4.90 -3.73 -9.27
CA LEU A 256 3.83 -2.82 -9.69
C LEU A 256 3.42 -3.18 -11.12
N ALA A 257 2.36 -3.95 -11.31
CA ALA A 257 2.07 -4.56 -12.61
C ALA A 257 0.61 -4.43 -13.07
N ASN A 258 0.39 -4.14 -14.35
CA ASN A 258 -0.94 -4.17 -14.97
C ASN A 258 -1.98 -3.27 -14.26
N ASN A 259 -1.55 -2.21 -13.59
CA ASN A 259 -2.48 -1.22 -13.04
C ASN A 259 -2.94 -0.30 -14.16
N ALA A 260 -4.18 0.18 -14.10
CA ALA A 260 -4.67 1.13 -15.10
C ALA A 260 -3.86 2.44 -15.07
N ALA A 261 -3.36 2.84 -13.90
CA ALA A 261 -2.44 3.94 -13.72
C ALA A 261 -1.58 3.81 -12.45
N PHE A 262 -0.50 4.60 -12.35
CA PHE A 262 0.17 4.84 -11.06
C PHE A 262 -0.65 5.75 -10.14
N ALA A 263 -1.34 6.74 -10.71
CA ALA A 263 -2.15 7.71 -9.97
C ALA A 263 -3.51 7.96 -10.64
N PRO A 264 -4.56 8.32 -9.88
CA PRO A 264 -5.87 8.62 -10.45
C PRO A 264 -5.82 9.78 -11.46
N ALA A 265 -6.63 9.73 -12.53
CA ALA A 265 -6.62 10.74 -13.60
C ALA A 265 -6.87 12.19 -13.11
N ILE A 266 -7.65 12.36 -12.03
CA ILE A 266 -7.91 13.68 -11.43
C ILE A 266 -6.69 14.29 -10.75
N ARG A 267 -5.69 13.48 -10.39
CA ARG A 267 -4.42 13.85 -9.75
C ARG A 267 -3.32 12.89 -10.20
N PRO A 268 -2.78 13.07 -11.42
CA PRO A 268 -1.92 12.09 -12.07
C PRO A 268 -0.47 12.10 -11.56
N VAL A 269 -0.13 13.00 -10.63
CA VAL A 269 1.22 13.18 -10.09
C VAL A 269 1.24 12.73 -8.63
N TRP A 270 2.24 11.93 -8.26
CA TRP A 270 2.55 11.64 -6.87
C TRP A 270 3.30 12.81 -6.25
N GLU A 271 2.66 13.50 -5.31
CA GLU A 271 3.24 14.61 -4.56
C GLU A 271 3.72 14.12 -3.18
N THR A 272 5.03 13.99 -2.99
CA THR A 272 5.62 13.50 -1.74
C THR A 272 6.91 14.23 -1.41
N VAL A 273 7.26 14.40 -0.13
CA VAL A 273 8.55 14.99 0.25
C VAL A 273 9.70 14.12 -0.25
N ARG A 274 9.57 12.79 -0.10
CA ARG A 274 10.61 11.83 -0.47
C ARG A 274 10.07 10.61 -1.17
N LEU A 275 10.62 10.31 -2.34
CA LEU A 275 10.41 9.03 -3.02
C LEU A 275 11.65 8.14 -2.92
N VAL A 276 11.45 6.90 -2.52
CA VAL A 276 12.47 5.85 -2.58
C VAL A 276 11.93 4.64 -3.35
N MET A 277 12.67 4.17 -4.34
CA MET A 277 12.38 2.91 -5.02
C MET A 277 13.68 2.14 -5.19
N ILE A 278 13.71 0.90 -4.70
CA ILE A 278 14.88 0.03 -4.77
C ILE A 278 14.45 -1.32 -5.33
N ASP A 279 15.15 -1.81 -6.35
CA ASP A 279 14.95 -3.13 -6.96
C ASP A 279 13.47 -3.43 -7.28
N THR A 280 12.69 -2.41 -7.63
CA THR A 280 11.25 -2.52 -7.89
C THR A 280 10.98 -2.68 -9.38
N LEU A 281 10.08 -3.60 -9.72
CA LEU A 281 9.65 -3.85 -11.09
C LEU A 281 8.30 -3.17 -11.34
N ALA A 282 8.29 -2.20 -12.24
CA ALA A 282 7.13 -1.47 -12.71
C ALA A 282 6.85 -1.87 -14.18
N ILE A 283 5.84 -2.69 -14.43
CA ILE A 283 5.61 -3.31 -15.74
C ILE A 283 4.17 -3.22 -16.24
N SER A 284 4.01 -2.89 -17.52
CA SER A 284 2.71 -2.93 -18.22
C SER A 284 1.61 -2.11 -17.53
N ASN A 285 1.97 -0.98 -16.91
CA ASN A 285 1.00 -0.07 -16.32
C ASN A 285 0.46 0.90 -17.40
N GLY A 286 -0.81 1.24 -17.30
CA GLY A 286 -1.53 2.02 -18.30
C GLY A 286 -1.13 3.50 -18.39
N LEU A 287 -0.25 3.99 -17.51
CA LEU A 287 0.39 5.31 -17.55
C LEU A 287 1.83 5.22 -17.06
N GLY A 288 2.66 6.22 -17.40
CA GLY A 288 3.97 6.42 -16.76
C GLY A 288 3.86 6.97 -15.34
N LEU A 289 4.92 6.77 -14.55
CA LEU A 289 5.00 7.27 -13.18
C LEU A 289 5.43 8.74 -13.19
N GLN A 290 4.60 9.62 -12.66
CA GLN A 290 4.89 11.05 -12.52
C GLN A 290 5.02 11.40 -11.03
N VAL A 291 6.13 12.03 -10.66
CA VAL A 291 6.46 12.30 -9.26
C VAL A 291 6.94 13.74 -9.13
N ALA A 292 6.28 14.48 -8.24
CA ALA A 292 6.74 15.75 -7.73
C ALA A 292 7.29 15.53 -6.32
N ALA A 293 8.58 15.77 -6.10
CA ALA A 293 9.22 15.53 -4.80
C ALA A 293 10.33 16.53 -4.47
N GLU A 294 10.74 16.60 -3.20
CA GLU A 294 11.94 17.35 -2.80
C GLU A 294 13.19 16.49 -2.98
N THR A 295 13.10 15.21 -2.61
CA THR A 295 14.22 14.26 -2.72
C THR A 295 13.81 12.93 -3.33
N VAL A 296 14.72 12.33 -4.09
CA VAL A 296 14.56 10.98 -4.65
C VAL A 296 15.76 10.07 -4.37
N TYR A 297 15.49 8.79 -4.19
CA TYR A 297 16.50 7.74 -4.20
C TYR A 297 15.98 6.53 -5.00
N LEU A 298 16.43 6.42 -6.25
CA LEU A 298 15.97 5.40 -7.19
C LEU A 298 17.16 4.53 -7.60
N ASP A 299 17.14 3.27 -7.21
CA ASP A 299 18.26 2.33 -7.37
C ASP A 299 17.81 0.98 -7.92
N GLY A 300 18.38 0.53 -9.04
CA GLY A 300 18.16 -0.83 -9.54
C GLY A 300 16.74 -1.13 -10.05
N ASN A 301 15.88 -0.14 -10.25
CA ASN A 301 14.49 -0.36 -10.65
C ASN A 301 14.36 -0.68 -12.14
N THR A 302 13.29 -1.38 -12.51
CA THR A 302 12.97 -1.64 -13.92
C THR A 302 11.58 -1.11 -14.26
N PHE A 303 11.51 -0.21 -15.23
CA PHE A 303 10.29 0.32 -15.84
C PHE A 303 10.17 -0.24 -17.25
N HIS A 304 9.25 -1.19 -17.46
CA HIS A 304 9.12 -1.91 -18.73
C HIS A 304 7.70 -1.86 -19.28
N ASP A 305 7.56 -1.51 -20.57
CA ASP A 305 6.29 -1.65 -21.31
C ASP A 305 5.13 -0.88 -20.66
N ASN A 306 5.42 0.18 -19.91
CA ASN A 306 4.41 1.08 -19.38
C ASN A 306 4.02 2.10 -20.45
N ALA A 307 2.85 2.73 -20.34
CA ALA A 307 2.43 3.80 -21.24
C ALA A 307 3.20 5.14 -21.03
N GLY A 308 4.42 5.05 -20.51
CA GLY A 308 5.34 6.14 -20.17
C GLY A 308 6.36 5.64 -19.15
N GLY A 309 7.58 6.17 -19.15
CA GLY A 309 8.58 5.82 -18.15
C GLY A 309 8.39 6.57 -16.83
N LEU A 310 9.46 7.14 -16.30
CA LEU A 310 9.47 7.95 -15.09
C LEU A 310 9.61 9.44 -15.42
N THR A 311 8.75 10.29 -14.86
CA THR A 311 8.89 11.74 -14.88
C THR A 311 9.08 12.28 -13.47
N LEU A 312 10.14 13.07 -13.26
CA LEU A 312 10.48 13.73 -12.01
C LEU A 312 10.34 15.25 -12.16
N SER A 313 9.69 15.88 -11.18
CA SER A 313 9.54 17.33 -11.07
C SER A 313 9.66 17.81 -9.64
N ASP A 314 9.79 19.12 -9.47
CA ASP A 314 9.80 19.73 -8.15
C ASP A 314 8.45 19.56 -7.46
N LEU A 315 8.49 19.38 -6.15
CA LEU A 315 7.32 19.51 -5.30
C LEU A 315 6.89 20.99 -5.28
N ALA A 316 5.65 21.27 -5.66
CA ALA A 316 5.15 22.63 -5.69
C ALA A 316 4.92 23.15 -4.25
N THR A 317 5.95 23.63 -3.55
CA THR A 317 5.83 24.17 -2.19
C THR A 317 5.77 25.71 -2.18
N ALA A 318 5.51 26.32 -1.02
CA ALA A 318 5.47 27.79 -0.89
C ALA A 318 6.81 28.46 -1.23
N GLU A 319 7.91 27.79 -0.88
CA GLU A 319 9.27 28.13 -1.29
C GLU A 319 9.83 26.96 -2.09
N PRO A 320 9.63 26.93 -3.42
CA PRO A 320 10.03 25.80 -4.25
C PRO A 320 11.54 25.53 -4.13
N VAL A 321 11.87 24.30 -3.75
CA VAL A 321 13.24 23.80 -3.78
C VAL A 321 13.35 22.84 -4.96
N PRO A 322 14.37 23.00 -5.83
CA PRO A 322 14.62 22.04 -6.89
C PRO A 322 14.75 20.62 -6.33
N LEU A 323 14.07 19.66 -6.96
CA LEU A 323 14.20 18.25 -6.61
C LEU A 323 15.67 17.84 -6.72
N THR A 324 16.20 17.18 -5.69
CA THR A 324 17.56 16.61 -5.67
C THR A 324 17.53 15.11 -5.38
N GLY A 325 18.68 14.45 -5.45
CA GLY A 325 18.80 13.04 -5.08
C GLY A 325 19.58 12.21 -6.08
N ILE A 326 19.35 10.89 -6.07
CA ILE A 326 20.08 9.92 -6.88
C ILE A 326 19.10 9.10 -7.71
N VAL A 327 19.39 9.00 -9.01
CA VAL A 327 18.73 8.09 -9.95
C VAL A 327 19.81 7.24 -10.61
N ARG A 328 19.97 6.00 -10.13
CA ARG A 328 21.06 5.12 -10.56
C ARG A 328 20.66 3.70 -10.89
N GLY A 329 21.38 3.08 -11.83
CA GLY A 329 21.23 1.64 -12.10
C GLY A 329 19.84 1.22 -12.57
N ASN A 330 18.99 2.16 -13.01
CA ASN A 330 17.62 1.85 -13.40
C ASN A 330 17.53 1.47 -14.88
N GLN A 331 16.57 0.63 -15.22
CA GLN A 331 16.29 0.18 -16.58
C GLN A 331 14.95 0.73 -17.05
N PHE A 332 14.94 1.47 -18.15
CA PHE A 332 13.75 2.04 -18.79
C PHE A 332 13.58 1.43 -20.17
N LEU A 333 12.73 0.42 -20.27
CA LEU A 333 12.65 -0.47 -21.43
C LEU A 333 11.28 -0.33 -22.11
N ARG A 334 11.27 -0.01 -23.40
CA ARG A 334 10.06 -0.08 -24.25
C ARG A 334 8.84 0.65 -23.69
N ASN A 335 9.04 1.76 -22.99
CA ASN A 335 7.91 2.55 -22.50
C ASN A 335 7.36 3.44 -23.63
N ASP A 336 6.05 3.67 -23.62
CA ASP A 336 5.39 4.59 -24.55
C ASP A 336 5.55 6.05 -24.10
N GLY A 337 6.80 6.54 -24.11
CA GLY A 337 7.18 7.89 -23.77
C GLY A 337 8.68 7.97 -23.57
N ASP A 338 9.13 8.95 -22.79
CA ASP A 338 10.52 8.96 -22.37
C ASP A 338 10.78 7.80 -21.40
N GLY A 339 12.01 7.27 -21.38
CA GLY A 339 12.44 6.35 -20.34
C GLY A 339 12.53 7.04 -18.98
N LEU A 340 13.39 8.06 -18.90
CA LEU A 340 13.49 8.98 -17.77
C LEU A 340 13.34 10.42 -18.26
N ARG A 341 12.47 11.19 -17.61
CA ARG A 341 12.34 12.64 -17.80
C ARG A 341 12.54 13.36 -16.47
N VAL A 342 13.43 14.36 -16.45
CA VAL A 342 13.61 15.29 -15.34
C VAL A 342 13.22 16.68 -15.84
N THR A 343 12.20 17.27 -15.21
CA THR A 343 11.72 18.60 -15.58
C THR A 343 12.54 19.69 -14.89
N PRO A 344 13.02 20.72 -15.60
CA PRO A 344 13.62 21.88 -14.95
C PRO A 344 12.68 22.52 -13.92
N PRO A 345 13.20 23.07 -12.81
CA PRO A 345 14.62 23.21 -12.47
C PRO A 345 15.21 22.05 -11.65
N SER A 346 14.57 20.88 -11.57
CA SER A 346 15.07 19.72 -10.79
C SER A 346 16.53 19.34 -11.15
N THR A 347 17.34 19.02 -10.14
CA THR A 347 18.79 18.72 -10.27
C THR A 347 19.23 17.40 -9.61
N PRO A 348 18.56 16.25 -9.83
CA PRO A 348 19.06 14.97 -9.33
C PRO A 348 20.39 14.58 -10.01
N THR A 349 21.15 13.69 -9.38
CA THR A 349 22.31 13.03 -10.01
C THR A 349 21.83 11.78 -10.75
N VAL A 350 22.16 11.68 -12.04
CA VAL A 350 21.73 10.60 -12.94
C VAL A 350 22.96 9.83 -13.42
N LEU A 351 23.05 8.55 -13.07
CA LEU A 351 24.20 7.70 -13.39
C LEU A 351 23.85 6.23 -13.64
N ASP A 352 24.61 5.55 -14.48
CA ASP A 352 24.48 4.09 -14.72
C ASP A 352 23.06 3.62 -15.10
N ASN A 353 22.23 4.48 -15.70
CA ASN A 353 20.88 4.09 -16.14
C ASN A 353 20.90 3.58 -17.57
N VAL A 354 19.98 2.67 -17.89
CA VAL A 354 19.85 2.05 -19.21
C VAL A 354 18.46 2.33 -19.78
N ALA A 355 18.37 3.01 -20.93
CA ALA A 355 17.10 3.36 -21.56
C ALA A 355 17.03 2.85 -23.02
N LEU A 356 16.21 1.82 -23.27
CA LEU A 356 16.18 1.11 -24.55
C LEU A 356 14.79 1.05 -25.15
N GLY A 357 14.66 1.39 -26.44
CA GLY A 357 13.45 1.11 -27.21
C GLY A 357 12.22 1.92 -26.81
N ASN A 358 12.38 3.05 -26.12
CA ASN A 358 11.27 3.91 -25.70
C ASN A 358 10.77 4.78 -26.87
N THR A 359 9.48 5.11 -26.90
CA THR A 359 8.91 5.91 -28.02
C THR A 359 9.28 7.39 -27.93
N GLY A 360 9.76 7.87 -26.78
CA GLY A 360 10.31 9.21 -26.56
C GLY A 360 11.84 9.23 -26.53
N PHE A 361 12.42 10.07 -25.67
CA PHE A 361 13.86 10.05 -25.37
C PHE A 361 14.18 8.86 -24.47
N GLY A 362 15.41 8.36 -24.54
CA GLY A 362 15.88 7.43 -23.51
C GLY A 362 15.96 8.13 -22.15
N ILE A 363 16.77 9.19 -22.07
CA ILE A 363 16.94 10.02 -20.87
C ILE A 363 16.88 11.49 -21.27
N TYR A 364 15.85 12.20 -20.83
CA TYR A 364 15.72 13.65 -20.96
C TYR A 364 15.91 14.32 -19.60
N ALA A 365 17.11 14.81 -19.32
CA ALA A 365 17.46 15.38 -18.02
C ALA A 365 18.35 16.64 -18.15
N PRO A 366 17.88 17.73 -18.79
CA PRO A 366 18.67 18.92 -19.15
C PRO A 366 19.33 19.65 -17.97
N THR A 367 18.82 19.48 -16.75
CA THR A 367 19.30 20.15 -15.53
C THR A 367 19.92 19.19 -14.51
N ALA A 368 19.96 17.89 -14.80
CA ALA A 368 20.54 16.91 -13.89
C ALA A 368 22.08 17.02 -13.81
N PHE A 369 22.64 16.59 -12.69
CA PHE A 369 24.06 16.31 -12.61
C PHE A 369 24.35 14.96 -13.27
N ASP A 370 25.21 14.98 -14.29
CA ASP A 370 25.65 13.75 -14.95
C ASP A 370 26.70 13.04 -14.10
N GLY A 371 26.35 11.86 -13.56
CA GLY A 371 27.29 11.01 -12.84
C GLY A 371 27.98 9.97 -13.74
N GLY A 372 27.69 9.94 -15.04
CA GLY A 372 28.29 9.04 -16.03
C GLY A 372 27.63 7.66 -16.12
N GLY A 373 28.09 6.83 -17.06
CA GLY A 373 27.67 5.44 -17.21
C GLY A 373 26.27 5.21 -17.79
N ASN A 374 25.54 6.28 -18.13
CA ASN A 374 24.22 6.18 -18.73
C ASN A 374 24.30 5.60 -20.16
N VAL A 375 23.31 4.80 -20.53
CA VAL A 375 23.15 4.23 -21.87
C VAL A 375 21.75 4.53 -22.37
N ALA A 376 21.64 5.03 -23.60
CA ALA A 376 20.37 5.07 -24.30
C ALA A 376 20.51 4.76 -25.79
N ARG A 377 19.70 3.83 -26.30
CA ARG A 377 19.66 3.45 -27.72
C ARG A 377 18.27 3.06 -28.17
N ASP A 378 18.07 3.08 -29.48
CA ASP A 378 16.84 2.64 -30.14
C ASP A 378 15.58 3.38 -29.64
N ASN A 379 15.75 4.58 -29.08
CA ASN A 379 14.65 5.44 -28.64
C ASN A 379 14.27 6.41 -29.76
N ALA A 380 12.97 6.67 -29.96
CA ALA A 380 12.53 7.34 -31.18
C ALA A 380 12.85 8.85 -31.21
N ALA A 381 12.87 9.54 -30.06
CA ALA A 381 13.17 10.98 -29.99
C ALA A 381 14.66 11.29 -29.76
N GLY A 382 15.46 10.33 -29.29
CA GLY A 382 16.90 10.49 -29.07
C GLY A 382 17.42 9.71 -27.85
N GLY A 383 18.74 9.68 -27.69
CA GLY A 383 19.41 8.99 -26.59
C GLY A 383 19.32 9.76 -25.26
N CYS A 384 20.33 10.59 -25.00
CA CYS A 384 20.43 11.42 -23.79
C CYS A 384 20.32 12.93 -24.12
N VAL A 385 19.67 13.69 -23.24
CA VAL A 385 19.70 15.16 -23.20
C VAL A 385 20.06 15.60 -21.79
N GLY A 386 21.04 16.51 -21.65
CA GLY A 386 21.52 17.02 -20.36
C GLY A 386 22.54 16.15 -19.63
N VAL A 387 22.60 14.86 -19.98
CA VAL A 387 23.60 13.90 -19.49
C VAL A 387 24.29 13.21 -20.67
N ILE A 388 25.43 12.58 -20.43
CA ILE A 388 26.20 11.87 -21.46
C ILE A 388 25.78 10.40 -21.49
N CYS A 389 25.45 9.93 -22.70
CA CYS A 389 25.27 8.52 -22.99
C CYS A 389 26.58 7.90 -23.48
N SER A 390 27.03 6.82 -22.85
CA SER A 390 28.14 6.01 -23.34
C SER A 390 27.72 5.18 -24.58
N PRO A 391 28.62 5.01 -25.57
CA PRO A 391 28.45 3.96 -26.57
C PRO A 391 28.54 2.59 -25.88
N TYR A 392 27.72 1.63 -26.35
CA TYR A 392 27.65 0.28 -25.80
C TYR A 392 28.82 -0.60 -26.24
#